data_AF-A0A7K0LCA2-F1
#
_entry.id   AF-A0A7K0LCA2-F1
#
_cell.length_a   1.000
_cell.length_b   1.000
_cell.length_c   1.000
_cell.angle_alpha   90.00
_cell.angle_beta   90.00
_cell.angle_gamma   90.00
#
_symmetry.space_group_name_H-M   'P 1'
#
loop_
_entity.id
_entity.type
_entity.pdbx_description
1 polymer ?
#
loop_
_entity_poly.entity_id
_entity_poly.type
_entity_poly.pdbx_seq_one_letter_code
_entity_poly.pdbx_strand_id
1 'polypeptide(L)'
;MIGELIYAFRVMRLPLLDAGGAPIGKIDDIVVVSGRATEAPRVLGFVASSQRRRIFVSASRIGSLDNSGARLKSWDVDLNPFHPRAGERLIGKDILDQRVGEETVSDVALGFVSGRTPGWHIAKVRLAKRSL
;
A
#
# COMPACT_ATOMS: atom_id res chain seq x y z
N MET A 1 13.73 13.72 8.04
CA MET A 1 13.78 13.68 6.57
C MET A 1 12.46 13.06 6.11
N ILE A 2 11.59 13.80 5.42
CA ILE A 2 10.38 13.21 4.84
C ILE A 2 10.87 12.43 3.62
N GLY A 3 10.75 11.09 3.66
CA GLY A 3 11.08 10.25 2.51
C GLY A 3 10.21 10.61 1.30
N GLU A 4 10.67 10.23 0.11
CA GLU A 4 9.92 10.43 -1.13
C GLU A 4 8.49 9.90 -1.00
N LEU A 5 7.51 10.72 -1.38
CA LEU A 5 6.10 10.31 -1.37
C LEU A 5 5.83 9.42 -2.58
N ILE A 6 5.23 8.26 -2.34
CA ILE A 6 4.77 7.38 -3.42
C ILE A 6 3.26 7.23 -3.38
N TYR A 7 2.63 7.37 -4.54
CA TYR A 7 1.18 7.37 -4.66
C TYR A 7 0.62 5.97 -4.84
N ALA A 8 -0.45 5.66 -4.12
CA ALA A 8 -1.11 4.36 -4.10
C ALA A 8 -1.51 3.90 -5.50
N PHE A 9 -2.07 4.80 -6.32
CA PHE A 9 -2.48 4.46 -7.70
C PHE A 9 -1.32 4.01 -8.58
N ARG A 10 -0.11 4.55 -8.34
CA ARG A 10 1.13 4.10 -8.98
C ARG A 10 1.52 2.72 -8.45
N VAL A 11 1.56 2.56 -7.13
CA VAL A 11 2.01 1.33 -6.47
C VAL A 11 1.16 0.11 -6.87
N MET A 12 -0.17 0.24 -6.89
CA MET A 12 -1.11 -0.85 -7.26
C MET A 12 -1.04 -1.29 -8.74
N ARG A 13 -0.06 -0.79 -9.49
CA ARG A 13 0.21 -1.20 -10.88
C ARG A 13 1.59 -1.83 -11.05
N LEU A 14 2.40 -1.81 -9.99
CA LEU A 14 3.77 -2.26 -10.01
C LEU A 14 3.90 -3.76 -9.74
N PRO A 15 4.99 -4.39 -10.22
CA PRO A 15 5.26 -5.78 -9.92
C PRO A 15 5.65 -5.96 -8.45
N LEU A 16 5.28 -7.11 -7.89
CA LEU A 16 5.90 -7.66 -6.70
C LEU A 16 7.13 -8.45 -7.16
N LEU A 17 8.30 -8.10 -6.64
CA LEU A 17 9.58 -8.70 -7.00
C LEU A 17 10.11 -9.54 -5.82
N ASP A 18 10.72 -10.68 -6.12
CA ASP A 18 11.51 -11.40 -5.13
C ASP A 18 12.81 -10.63 -4.76
N ALA A 19 13.59 -11.18 -3.84
CA ALA A 19 14.85 -10.55 -3.42
C ALA A 19 15.89 -10.42 -4.55
N GLY A 20 15.84 -11.28 -5.57
CA GLY A 20 16.69 -11.20 -6.77
C GLY A 20 16.19 -10.20 -7.82
N GLY A 21 14.98 -9.67 -7.66
CA GLY A 21 14.35 -8.74 -8.59
C GLY A 21 13.52 -9.41 -9.68
N ALA A 22 13.28 -10.73 -9.63
CA ALA A 22 12.39 -11.37 -10.58
C ALA A 22 10.92 -11.12 -10.19
N PRO A 23 10.02 -10.87 -11.17
CA PRO A 23 8.62 -10.66 -10.90
C PRO A 23 7.94 -11.95 -10.46
N ILE A 24 7.32 -11.91 -9.29
CA ILE A 24 6.58 -13.04 -8.69
C ILE A 24 5.07 -12.75 -8.55
N GLY A 25 4.65 -11.55 -8.93
CA GLY A 25 3.27 -11.12 -8.87
C GLY A 25 3.11 -9.64 -9.19
N LYS A 26 1.95 -9.10 -8.86
CA LYS A 26 1.63 -7.67 -9.03
C LYS A 26 0.95 -7.16 -7.78
N ILE A 27 1.24 -5.93 -7.38
CA ILE A 27 0.51 -5.29 -6.28
C ILE A 27 -0.89 -4.93 -6.77
N ASP A 28 -1.92 -5.42 -6.10
CA ASP A 28 -3.33 -5.17 -6.41
C ASP A 28 -3.91 -4.07 -5.51
N ASP A 29 -3.47 -4.01 -4.24
CA ASP A 29 -4.04 -3.11 -3.24
C ASP A 29 -3.06 -2.85 -2.07
N ILE A 30 -3.42 -1.94 -1.16
CA ILE A 30 -2.64 -1.57 0.02
C ILE A 30 -3.54 -1.66 1.25
N VAL A 31 -3.08 -2.38 2.27
CA VAL A 31 -3.81 -2.57 3.52
C VAL A 31 -3.40 -1.49 4.51
N VAL A 32 -4.38 -0.77 5.04
CA VAL A 32 -4.20 0.27 6.06
C VAL A 32 -5.08 0.02 7.27
N VAL A 33 -4.67 0.62 8.39
CA VAL A 33 -5.47 0.71 9.61
C VAL A 33 -5.49 2.15 10.09
N SER A 34 -6.60 2.58 10.69
CA SER A 34 -6.71 3.89 11.33
C SER A 34 -5.59 4.10 12.35
N GLY A 35 -5.05 5.32 12.38
CA GLY A 35 -4.14 5.73 13.44
C GLY A 35 -4.87 5.90 14.77
N ARG A 36 -4.10 6.02 15.86
CA ARG A 36 -4.66 6.36 17.18
C ARG A 36 -4.64 7.88 17.35
N ALA A 37 -5.76 8.46 17.76
CA ALA A 37 -5.89 9.90 18.00
C ALA A 37 -5.37 10.76 16.83
N THR A 38 -4.21 11.41 17.00
CA THR A 38 -3.58 12.29 16.00
C THR A 38 -2.53 11.59 15.13
N GLU A 39 -2.29 10.28 15.34
CA GLU A 39 -1.39 9.50 14.50
C GLU A 39 -1.97 9.33 13.09
N ALA A 40 -1.11 9.47 12.08
CA ALA A 40 -1.49 9.14 10.71
C ALA A 40 -1.88 7.66 10.58
N PRO A 41 -2.85 7.31 9.71
CA PRO A 41 -3.16 5.92 9.41
C PRO A 41 -1.92 5.14 8.96
N ARG A 42 -1.77 3.92 9.46
CA ARG A 42 -0.60 3.08 9.19
C ARG A 42 -0.85 2.16 8.01
N VAL A 43 0.18 1.96 7.19
CA VAL A 43 0.18 0.94 6.15
C VAL A 43 0.71 -0.35 6.75
N LEU A 44 -0.11 -1.39 6.73
CA LEU A 44 0.26 -2.72 7.26
C LEU A 44 1.02 -3.55 6.23
N GLY A 45 0.67 -3.37 4.96
CA GLY A 45 1.25 -4.14 3.85
C GLY A 45 0.48 -3.95 2.56
N PHE A 46 0.76 -4.86 1.64
CA PHE A 46 0.27 -4.83 0.27
C PHE A 46 -0.51 -6.11 0.00
N VAL A 47 -1.55 -6.01 -0.80
CA VAL A 47 -2.20 -7.18 -1.40
C VAL A 47 -1.58 -7.37 -2.76
N ALA A 48 -1.13 -8.58 -3.06
CA ALA A 48 -0.54 -8.89 -4.36
C ALA A 48 -1.24 -10.09 -5.00
N SER A 49 -1.39 -10.07 -6.32
CA SER A 49 -1.77 -11.23 -7.10
C SER A 49 -0.53 -12.08 -7.41
N SER A 50 -0.54 -13.34 -6.99
CA SER A 50 0.51 -14.33 -7.28
C SER A 50 -0.12 -15.72 -7.37
N GLN A 51 0.31 -16.52 -8.35
CA GLN A 51 -0.17 -17.91 -8.55
C GLN A 51 -1.71 -18.05 -8.48
N ARG A 52 -2.45 -17.14 -9.14
CA ARG A 52 -3.93 -17.08 -9.16
C ARG A 52 -4.60 -16.84 -7.80
N ARG A 53 -3.86 -16.34 -6.81
CA ARG A 53 -4.35 -15.97 -5.48
C ARG A 53 -4.02 -14.51 -5.20
N ARG A 54 -4.85 -13.85 -4.40
CA ARG A 54 -4.47 -12.61 -3.72
C ARG A 54 -3.81 -12.98 -2.41
N ILE A 55 -2.64 -12.43 -2.11
CA ILE A 55 -1.85 -12.73 -0.91
C ILE A 55 -1.53 -11.43 -0.18
N PHE A 56 -1.26 -11.53 1.12
CA PHE A 56 -0.81 -10.40 1.92
C PHE A 56 0.71 -10.37 2.03
N VAL A 57 1.31 -9.23 1.73
CA VAL A 57 2.74 -8.97 1.89
C VAL A 57 2.92 -7.87 2.92
N SER A 58 3.45 -8.20 4.10
CA SER A 58 3.70 -7.22 5.14
C SER A 58 4.65 -6.12 4.67
N ALA A 59 4.37 -4.87 5.06
CA ALA A 59 5.23 -3.73 4.75
C ALA A 59 6.67 -3.90 5.28
N SER A 60 6.86 -4.66 6.37
CA SER A 60 8.18 -4.95 6.93
C SER A 60 9.03 -5.88 6.05
N ARG A 61 8.39 -6.67 5.16
CA ARG A 61 9.05 -7.55 4.19
C ARG A 61 9.49 -6.83 2.92
N ILE A 62 9.04 -5.60 2.69
CA ILE A 62 9.44 -4.79 1.55
C ILE A 62 10.81 -4.16 1.82
N GLY A 63 11.79 -4.47 0.98
CA GLY A 63 13.15 -3.93 1.02
C GLY A 63 13.27 -2.61 0.27
N SER A 64 12.61 -2.50 -0.89
CA SER A 64 12.47 -1.25 -1.63
C SER A 64 11.08 -1.16 -2.27
N LEU A 65 10.60 0.07 -2.42
CA LEU A 65 9.39 0.39 -3.16
C LEU A 65 9.68 1.63 -4.00
N ASP A 66 9.82 1.43 -5.31
CA ASP A 66 10.20 2.46 -6.27
C ASP A 66 9.52 2.20 -7.62
N ASN A 67 9.90 2.95 -8.67
CA ASN A 67 9.29 2.80 -9.99
C ASN A 67 9.49 1.42 -10.64
N SER A 68 10.46 0.61 -10.19
CA SER A 68 10.68 -0.76 -10.67
C SER A 68 9.73 -1.77 -10.02
N GLY A 69 9.27 -1.50 -8.80
CA GLY A 69 8.33 -2.34 -8.09
C GLY A 69 8.51 -2.39 -6.58
N ALA A 70 7.75 -3.28 -5.96
CA ALA A 70 7.89 -3.62 -4.55
C ALA A 70 8.81 -4.83 -4.44
N ARG A 71 10.05 -4.65 -3.99
CA ARG A 71 11.02 -5.75 -3.83
C ARG A 71 10.97 -6.32 -2.42
N LEU A 72 10.89 -7.64 -2.31
CA LEU A 72 11.00 -8.35 -1.04
C LEU A 72 12.43 -8.32 -0.49
N LYS A 73 12.57 -8.31 0.84
CA LYS A 73 13.88 -8.45 1.53
C LYS A 73 14.46 -9.87 1.43
N SER A 74 13.60 -10.88 1.31
CA SER A 74 13.96 -12.29 1.26
C SER A 74 13.14 -13.02 0.19
N TRP A 75 13.51 -14.26 -0.10
CA TRP A 75 12.87 -15.10 -1.12
C TRP A 75 11.53 -15.69 -0.66
N ASP A 76 11.28 -15.73 0.64
CA ASP A 76 10.08 -16.36 1.20
C ASP A 76 8.88 -15.42 1.16
N VAL A 77 7.81 -15.91 0.54
CA VAL A 77 6.50 -15.25 0.50
C VAL A 77 5.42 -16.22 0.97
N ASP A 78 4.52 -15.73 1.83
CA ASP A 78 3.34 -16.49 2.24
C ASP A 78 2.29 -16.46 1.12
N LEU A 79 1.89 -17.64 0.64
CA LEU A 79 0.92 -17.81 -0.44
C LEU A 79 -0.51 -18.13 0.06
N ASN A 80 -0.74 -17.96 1.37
CA ASN A 80 -2.07 -18.04 1.94
C ASN A 80 -2.99 -16.97 1.33
N PRO A 81 -4.22 -17.34 0.91
CA PRO A 81 -5.17 -16.37 0.40
C PRO A 81 -5.45 -15.23 1.39
N PHE A 82 -5.35 -14.01 0.89
CA PHE A 82 -5.61 -12.80 1.64
C PHE A 82 -7.09 -12.70 2.00
N HIS A 83 -7.34 -12.46 3.30
CA HIS A 83 -8.63 -12.11 3.84
C HIS A 83 -8.46 -10.87 4.73
N PRO A 84 -9.15 -9.75 4.45
CA PRO A 84 -9.05 -8.56 5.27
C PRO A 84 -9.59 -8.84 6.68
N ARG A 85 -8.89 -8.32 7.69
CA ARG A 85 -9.29 -8.47 9.10
C ARG A 85 -10.15 -7.29 9.54
N ALA A 86 -10.86 -7.46 10.66
CA ALA A 86 -11.63 -6.38 11.25
C ALA A 86 -10.73 -5.16 11.56
N GLY A 87 -11.17 -3.98 11.12
CA GLY A 87 -10.42 -2.72 11.24
C GLY A 87 -9.42 -2.45 10.12
N GLU A 88 -9.12 -3.43 9.26
CA GLU A 88 -8.32 -3.21 8.05
C GLU A 88 -9.20 -2.60 6.96
N ARG A 89 -8.60 -1.69 6.19
CA ARG A 89 -9.19 -1.07 5.00
C ARG A 89 -8.23 -1.22 3.85
N LEU A 90 -8.75 -1.41 2.65
CA LEU A 90 -7.99 -1.43 1.42
C LEU A 90 -8.05 -0.06 0.75
N ILE A 91 -6.91 0.49 0.35
CA ILE A 91 -6.89 1.81 -0.30
C ILE A 91 -7.70 1.78 -1.59
N GLY A 92 -7.41 0.84 -2.48
CA GLY A 92 -8.06 0.74 -3.77
C GLY A 92 -9.55 0.43 -3.65
N LYS A 93 -9.90 -0.60 -2.88
CA LYS A 93 -11.29 -1.04 -2.74
C LYS A 93 -12.17 -0.14 -1.87
N ASP A 94 -11.66 0.32 -0.73
CA ASP A 94 -12.50 0.91 0.32
C ASP A 94 -12.33 2.43 0.50
N ILE A 95 -11.27 3.03 -0.06
CA ILE A 95 -10.90 4.44 0.18
C ILE A 95 -10.93 5.29 -1.10
N LEU A 96 -10.34 4.81 -2.21
CA LEU A 96 -10.44 5.50 -3.49
C LEU A 96 -11.91 5.63 -3.90
N ASP A 97 -12.22 6.72 -4.60
CA ASP A 97 -13.57 7.11 -5.04
C ASP A 97 -14.58 7.37 -3.90
N GLN A 98 -14.16 7.26 -2.62
CA GLN A 98 -15.00 7.64 -1.49
C GLN A 98 -15.28 9.15 -1.54
N ARG A 99 -16.54 9.53 -1.35
CA ARG A 99 -17.00 10.92 -1.38
C ARG A 99 -16.67 11.65 -0.08
N VAL A 100 -16.14 12.86 -0.20
CA VAL A 100 -15.83 13.78 0.90
C VAL A 100 -16.40 15.14 0.53
N GLY A 101 -17.57 15.48 1.08
CA GLY A 101 -18.34 16.65 0.63
C GLY A 101 -18.68 16.54 -0.87
N GLU A 102 -18.25 17.53 -1.64
CA GLU A 102 -18.44 17.58 -3.11
C GLU A 102 -17.30 16.91 -3.90
N GLU A 103 -16.26 16.44 -3.23
CA GLU A 103 -15.09 15.83 -3.84
C GLU A 103 -15.06 14.31 -3.64
N THR A 104 -14.13 13.66 -4.32
CA THR A 104 -13.84 12.23 -4.18
C THR A 104 -12.36 12.01 -3.93
N VAL A 105 -12.02 10.96 -3.18
CA VAL A 105 -10.62 10.56 -2.99
C VAL A 105 -10.06 10.03 -4.30
N SER A 106 -9.17 10.79 -4.92
CA SER A 106 -8.57 10.46 -6.22
C SER A 106 -7.23 9.73 -6.11
N ASP A 107 -6.49 9.95 -5.03
CA ASP A 107 -5.24 9.22 -4.76
C ASP A 107 -4.83 9.36 -3.28
N VAL A 108 -3.92 8.50 -2.84
CA VAL A 108 -3.37 8.50 -1.48
C VAL A 108 -1.86 8.40 -1.56
N ALA A 109 -1.15 9.34 -0.94
CA ALA A 109 0.30 9.31 -0.86
C ALA A 109 0.77 8.57 0.39
N LEU A 110 1.67 7.63 0.19
CA LEU A 110 2.37 6.90 1.24
C LEU A 110 3.69 7.59 1.55
N GLY A 111 4.02 7.71 2.84
CA GLY A 111 5.32 8.17 3.32
C GLY A 111 6.01 7.09 4.13
N PHE A 112 7.34 7.02 4.05
CA PHE A 112 8.15 6.17 4.92
C PHE A 112 8.81 7.01 6.03
N VAL A 113 8.63 6.58 7.28
CA VAL A 113 9.35 7.15 8.43
C VAL A 113 10.46 6.19 8.81
N SER A 114 11.70 6.68 8.75
CA SER A 114 12.85 6.03 9.37
C SER A 114 12.91 6.35 10.86
N GLY A 115 13.38 5.42 11.70
CA GLY A 115 13.58 5.67 13.12
C GLY A 115 13.54 4.39 13.94
N ARG A 116 13.18 4.49 15.23
CA ARG A 116 13.07 3.34 16.14
C ARG A 116 12.01 2.33 15.69
N THR A 117 10.91 2.82 15.13
CA THR A 117 9.84 1.98 14.57
C THR A 117 9.64 2.40 13.12
N PRO A 118 10.47 1.90 12.18
CA PRO A 118 10.36 2.27 10.79
C PRO A 118 9.05 1.74 10.21
N GLY A 119 8.40 2.54 9.37
CA GLY A 119 7.11 2.14 8.84
C GLY A 119 6.53 3.08 7.81
N TRP A 120 5.56 2.55 7.08
CA TRP A 120 4.79 3.27 6.09
C TRP A 120 3.51 3.82 6.71
N HIS A 121 3.15 5.03 6.33
CA HIS A 121 1.93 5.71 6.79
C HIS A 121 1.28 6.47 5.63
N ILE A 122 0.00 6.80 5.80
CA ILE A 122 -0.68 7.71 4.90
C ILE A 122 -0.20 9.13 5.18
N ALA A 123 0.47 9.73 4.21
CA ALA A 123 1.05 11.07 4.35
C ALA A 123 0.12 12.15 3.78
N LYS A 124 -0.56 11.87 2.66
CA LYS A 124 -1.52 12.81 2.03
C LYS A 124 -2.68 12.06 1.39
N VAL A 125 -3.82 12.73 1.31
CA VAL A 125 -4.99 12.30 0.55
C VAL A 125 -5.28 13.37 -0.50
N ARG A 126 -5.41 12.96 -1.76
CA ARG A 126 -5.75 13.86 -2.85
C ARG A 126 -7.24 13.80 -3.11
N LEU A 127 -7.92 14.93 -2.97
CA LEU A 127 -9.32 15.09 -3.36
C LEU A 127 -9.42 15.65 -4.77
N ALA A 128 -10.46 15.26 -5.48
CA ALA A 128 -10.82 15.81 -6.78
C ALA A 128 -12.33 16.03 -6.86
N LYS A 129 -12.73 17.20 -7.38
CA LYS A 129 -14.09 17.42 -7.83
C LYS A 129 -14.38 16.53 -9.02
N ARG A 130 -15.52 15.85 -9.00
CA ARG A 130 -16.01 15.12 -10.17
C ARG A 130 -16.37 16.16 -11.23
N SER A 131 -15.64 16.20 -12.35
CA SER A 131 -16.14 16.93 -13.52
C SER A 131 -17.42 16.24 -13.97
N LEU A 132 -18.49 17.03 -14.07
CA LEU A 132 -19.73 16.65 -14.73
C LEU A 132 -19.50 16.48 -16.24
#